data_AF-A0A1M4E4I7-F1
#
_entry.id   AF-A0A1M4E4I7-F1
#
_cell.length_a   1.000
_cell.length_b   1.000
_cell.length_c   1.000
_cell.angle_alpha   90.00
_cell.angle_beta   90.00
_cell.angle_gamma   90.00
#
_symmetry.space_group_name_H-M   'P 1'
#
loop_
_entity.id
_entity.type
_entity.pdbx_description
1 polymer ?
#
loop_
_entity_poly.entity_id
_entity_poly.type
_entity_poly.pdbx_seq_one_letter_code
_entity_poly.pdbx_strand_id
1 'polypeptide(L)'
;MDYYLISATAGDRSPAGLLVEEFVLCDDYTAAGIDGAEWVAEIGAWSASAELSRAIRADTELRSRVTPVSRQEAVRAFKVLGGGGLPEEAGLRTLFQERRALPTTAPLHLGNGSAKARRYRILFAGELGETGLANASTALRLEPTGDPRVVGTASASAGGHGFSWELRRIGAGIAWCVDVTARLGSGPITALGALLHHHRQAVREQGLIPVTVERFA
;
A
#
# COMPACT_ATOMS: atom_id res chain seq x y z
N MET A 1 -2.24 -10.21 0.55
CA MET A 1 -0.90 -9.82 0.05
C MET A 1 -1.02 -8.81 -1.07
N ASP A 2 0.10 -8.17 -1.43
CA ASP A 2 0.21 -7.18 -2.51
C ASP A 2 1.09 -7.78 -3.63
N TYR A 3 0.64 -7.74 -4.89
CA TYR A 3 1.29 -8.40 -6.03
C TYR A 3 1.73 -7.40 -7.09
N TYR A 4 2.93 -7.50 -7.61
CA TYR A 4 3.46 -6.54 -8.57
C TYR A 4 4.14 -7.25 -9.74
N LEU A 5 3.80 -6.84 -10.96
CA LEU A 5 4.54 -7.24 -12.14
C LEU A 5 5.69 -6.27 -12.39
N ILE A 6 6.85 -6.81 -12.71
CA ILE A 6 8.04 -6.04 -13.02
C ILE A 6 8.30 -6.20 -14.50
N SER A 7 8.33 -5.11 -15.25
CA SER A 7 8.69 -5.10 -16.67
C SER A 7 10.20 -4.93 -16.85
N ALA A 8 10.76 -5.42 -17.97
CA ALA A 8 12.17 -5.17 -18.31
C ALA A 8 12.41 -3.67 -18.57
N THR A 9 11.52 -3.04 -19.33
CA THR A 9 11.45 -1.60 -19.56
C THR A 9 10.05 -1.07 -19.21
N ALA A 10 9.95 0.20 -18.82
CA ALA A 10 8.67 0.81 -18.53
C ALA A 10 7.74 0.77 -19.76
N GLY A 11 6.51 0.30 -19.57
CA GLY A 11 5.51 0.16 -20.65
C GLY A 11 5.59 -1.14 -21.44
N ASP A 12 6.55 -2.03 -21.16
CA ASP A 12 6.57 -3.36 -21.78
C ASP A 12 5.34 -4.16 -21.37
N ARG A 13 4.71 -4.81 -22.37
CA ARG A 13 3.52 -5.64 -22.16
C ARG A 13 3.83 -6.98 -21.50
N SER A 14 5.06 -7.45 -21.62
CA SER A 14 5.50 -8.74 -21.09
C SER A 14 6.26 -8.50 -19.78
N PRO A 15 5.81 -9.08 -18.65
CA PRO A 15 6.55 -8.96 -17.40
C PRO A 15 7.87 -9.75 -17.51
N ALA A 16 8.89 -9.27 -16.80
CA ALA A 16 10.15 -9.94 -16.54
C ALA A 16 10.18 -10.62 -15.17
N GLY A 17 9.36 -10.16 -14.21
CA GLY A 17 9.30 -10.72 -12.87
C GLY A 17 7.96 -10.50 -12.17
N LEU A 18 7.80 -11.17 -11.02
CA LEU A 18 6.66 -11.02 -10.12
C LEU A 18 7.17 -10.82 -8.69
N LEU A 19 6.84 -9.69 -8.09
CA LEU A 19 7.09 -9.40 -6.68
C LEU A 19 5.81 -9.60 -5.88
N VAL A 20 5.91 -10.29 -4.75
CA VAL A 20 4.83 -10.42 -3.77
C VAL A 20 5.31 -9.83 -2.46
N GLU A 21 4.54 -8.91 -1.89
CA GLU A 21 4.82 -8.28 -0.61
C GLU A 21 3.65 -8.45 0.36
N GLU A 22 3.96 -8.46 1.64
CA GLU A 22 3.00 -8.42 2.73
C GLU A 22 3.48 -7.46 3.82
N PHE A 23 2.59 -6.54 4.21
CA PHE A 23 2.83 -5.72 5.40
C PHE A 23 2.69 -6.57 6.66
N VAL A 24 3.71 -6.49 7.50
CA VAL A 24 3.66 -6.99 8.87
C VAL A 24 3.09 -5.88 9.74
N LEU A 25 1.90 -6.08 10.28
CA LEU A 25 1.18 -5.07 11.06
C LEU A 25 1.26 -5.37 12.57
N CYS A 26 1.37 -4.33 13.37
CA CYS A 26 1.17 -4.36 14.81
C CYS A 26 -0.34 -4.50 15.16
N ASP A 27 -0.65 -4.73 16.43
CA ASP A 27 -2.03 -4.83 16.94
C ASP A 27 -2.89 -3.58 16.69
N ASP A 28 -2.26 -2.42 16.52
CA ASP A 28 -2.93 -1.16 16.19
C ASP A 28 -2.94 -0.84 14.69
N TYR A 29 -2.56 -1.80 13.85
CA TYR A 29 -2.47 -1.71 12.39
C TYR A 29 -1.39 -0.77 11.84
N THR A 30 -0.45 -0.32 12.68
CA THR A 30 0.79 0.29 12.18
C THR A 30 1.69 -0.76 11.53
N ALA A 31 2.49 -0.36 10.56
CA ALA A 31 3.42 -1.23 9.86
C ALA A 31 4.71 -1.41 10.66
N ALA A 32 5.02 -2.65 11.04
CA ALA A 32 6.29 -3.03 11.64
C ALA A 32 7.36 -3.39 10.58
N GLY A 33 6.91 -3.79 9.39
CA GLY A 33 7.80 -4.20 8.31
C GLY A 33 7.07 -4.63 7.06
N ILE A 34 7.86 -5.04 6.07
CA ILE A 34 7.41 -5.62 4.81
C ILE A 34 8.19 -6.91 4.60
N ASP A 35 7.46 -8.01 4.47
CA ASP A 35 7.99 -9.31 4.07
C ASP A 35 7.67 -9.51 2.58
N GLY A 36 8.54 -10.20 1.84
CA GLY A 36 8.30 -10.41 0.42
C GLY A 36 9.21 -11.44 -0.24
N ALA A 37 8.83 -11.82 -1.45
CA ALA A 37 9.63 -12.65 -2.35
C ALA A 37 9.42 -12.22 -3.80
N GLU A 38 10.46 -12.41 -4.61
CA GLU A 38 10.45 -12.13 -6.05
C GLU A 38 10.65 -13.41 -6.84
N TRP A 39 9.82 -13.63 -7.85
CA TRP A 39 10.05 -14.61 -8.90
C TRP A 39 10.90 -13.98 -10.00
N VAL A 40 12.08 -14.55 -10.21
CA VAL A 40 13.05 -14.14 -11.23
C VAL A 40 13.00 -15.15 -12.37
N ALA A 41 12.42 -14.74 -13.50
CA ALA A 41 12.14 -15.64 -14.62
C ALA A 41 13.43 -16.20 -15.25
N GLU A 42 14.52 -15.43 -15.26
CA GLU A 42 15.81 -15.80 -15.83
C GLU A 42 16.41 -17.03 -15.16
N ILE A 43 16.19 -17.21 -13.86
CA ILE A 43 16.67 -18.36 -13.08
C ILE A 43 15.57 -19.35 -12.70
N GLY A 44 14.31 -19.03 -13.03
CA GLY A 44 13.15 -19.88 -12.74
C GLY A 44 12.96 -20.17 -11.25
N ALA A 45 13.23 -19.20 -10.37
CA ALA A 45 13.20 -19.39 -8.93
C ALA A 45 12.67 -18.17 -8.16
N TRP A 46 12.14 -18.44 -6.96
CA TRP A 46 11.85 -17.43 -5.95
C TRP A 46 13.13 -17.01 -5.23
N SER A 47 13.25 -15.73 -4.93
CA SER A 47 14.39 -15.13 -4.24
C SER A 47 13.95 -14.08 -3.21
N ALA A 48 14.85 -13.72 -2.30
CA ALA A 48 14.64 -12.64 -1.35
C ALA A 48 14.49 -11.29 -2.07
N SER A 49 13.56 -10.45 -1.60
CA SER A 49 13.17 -9.23 -2.32
C SER A 49 13.34 -7.95 -1.51
N ALA A 50 14.05 -7.96 -0.38
CA ALA A 50 14.14 -6.79 0.51
C ALA A 50 14.79 -5.58 -0.16
N GLU A 51 15.86 -5.79 -0.93
CA GLU A 51 16.53 -4.73 -1.68
C GLU A 51 15.66 -4.19 -2.82
N LEU A 52 15.00 -5.07 -3.59
CA LEU A 52 14.05 -4.64 -4.61
C LEU A 52 12.90 -3.84 -3.99
N SER A 53 12.31 -4.33 -2.90
CA SER A 53 11.25 -3.67 -2.13
C SER A 53 11.64 -2.26 -1.70
N ARG A 54 12.89 -2.06 -1.26
CA ARG A 54 13.44 -0.75 -0.93
C ARG A 54 13.61 0.11 -2.19
N ALA A 55 14.18 -0.46 -3.25
CA ALA A 55 14.50 0.25 -4.47
C ALA A 55 13.24 0.78 -5.18
N ILE A 56 12.17 0.00 -5.31
CA ILE A 56 10.92 0.46 -5.98
C ILE A 56 10.25 1.64 -5.25
N ARG A 57 10.51 1.81 -3.95
CA ARG A 57 10.00 2.94 -3.16
C ARG A 57 10.88 4.18 -3.26
N ALA A 58 12.18 4.01 -3.52
CA ALA A 58 13.16 5.11 -3.56
C ALA A 58 13.44 5.62 -4.98
N ASP A 59 13.46 4.72 -5.96
CA ASP A 59 13.88 4.99 -7.34
C ASP A 59 12.65 5.12 -8.26
N THR A 60 12.52 6.27 -8.92
CA THR A 60 11.41 6.56 -9.82
C THR A 60 11.48 5.78 -11.13
N GLU A 61 12.68 5.57 -11.68
CA GLU A 61 12.86 4.81 -12.92
C GLU A 61 12.51 3.35 -12.69
N LEU A 62 13.01 2.76 -11.60
CA LEU A 62 12.67 1.39 -11.25
C LEU A 62 11.17 1.24 -10.96
N ARG A 63 10.59 2.19 -10.21
CA ARG A 63 9.14 2.20 -9.92
C ARG A 63 8.29 2.28 -11.19
N SER A 64 8.73 3.00 -12.22
CA SER A 64 7.99 3.11 -13.49
C SER A 64 7.84 1.77 -14.24
N ARG A 65 8.63 0.76 -13.87
CA ARG A 65 8.56 -0.60 -14.41
C ARG A 65 7.62 -1.51 -13.61
N VAL A 66 7.09 -1.05 -12.50
CA VAL A 66 6.31 -1.86 -11.55
C VAL A 66 4.83 -1.57 -11.73
N THR A 67 4.05 -2.61 -12.00
CA THR A 67 2.59 -2.52 -12.11
C THR A 67 1.94 -3.30 -10.97
N PRO A 68 1.20 -2.62 -10.07
CA PRO A 68 0.36 -3.31 -9.09
C PRO A 68 -0.73 -4.10 -9.80
N VAL A 69 -0.90 -5.35 -9.40
CA VAL A 69 -1.91 -6.23 -9.99
C VAL A 69 -2.73 -6.93 -8.91
N SER A 70 -3.88 -7.46 -9.30
CA SER A 70 -4.66 -8.41 -8.51
C SER A 70 -3.95 -9.77 -8.44
N ARG A 71 -4.33 -10.60 -7.46
CA ARG A 71 -3.85 -11.99 -7.39
C ARG A 71 -4.21 -12.78 -8.65
N GLN A 72 -5.39 -12.55 -9.24
CA GLN A 72 -5.82 -13.26 -10.44
C GLN A 72 -4.91 -12.93 -11.64
N GLU A 73 -4.52 -11.67 -11.78
CA GLU A 73 -3.56 -11.24 -12.80
C GLU A 73 -2.17 -11.80 -12.53
N ALA A 74 -1.73 -11.80 -11.27
CA ALA A 74 -0.47 -12.43 -10.88
C ALA A 74 -0.42 -13.92 -11.23
N VAL A 75 -1.51 -14.67 -11.02
CA VAL A 75 -1.61 -16.09 -11.42
C VAL A 75 -1.43 -16.25 -12.94
N ARG A 76 -2.04 -15.38 -13.74
CA ARG A 76 -1.91 -15.43 -15.21
C ARG A 76 -0.48 -15.10 -15.64
N ALA A 77 0.09 -14.03 -15.09
CA ALA A 77 1.44 -13.59 -15.41
C ALA A 77 2.50 -14.61 -14.97
N PHE A 78 2.34 -15.23 -13.80
CA PHE A 78 3.26 -16.23 -13.28
C PHE A 78 3.45 -17.42 -14.23
N LYS A 79 2.36 -17.87 -14.89
CA LYS A 79 2.42 -18.91 -15.94
C LYS A 79 3.22 -18.46 -17.17
N VAL A 80 3.09 -17.21 -17.56
CA VAL A 80 3.84 -16.62 -18.70
C VAL A 80 5.32 -16.49 -18.36
N LEU A 81 5.64 -16.19 -17.10
CA LEU A 81 7.00 -16.08 -16.56
C LEU A 81 7.71 -17.43 -16.37
N GLY A 82 7.20 -18.51 -16.96
CA GLY A 82 7.76 -19.87 -16.82
C GLY A 82 7.47 -20.53 -15.47
N GLY A 83 6.69 -19.89 -14.60
CA GLY A 83 6.18 -20.49 -13.38
C GLY A 83 5.08 -21.53 -13.65
N GLY A 84 4.84 -22.39 -12.67
CA GLY A 84 3.72 -23.33 -12.70
C GLY A 84 2.41 -22.69 -12.20
N GLY A 85 1.79 -23.32 -11.19
CA GLY A 85 0.73 -22.68 -10.42
C GLY A 85 1.33 -21.71 -9.41
N LEU A 86 0.81 -20.48 -9.35
CA LEU A 86 1.18 -19.56 -8.27
C LEU A 86 0.75 -20.19 -6.93
N PRO A 87 1.66 -20.32 -5.94
CA PRO A 87 1.31 -20.87 -4.65
C PRO A 87 0.19 -20.08 -3.98
N GLU A 88 -0.58 -20.75 -3.11
CA GLU A 88 -1.52 -20.06 -2.23
C GLU A 88 -0.79 -19.12 -1.27
N GLU A 89 -1.48 -18.12 -0.72
CA GLU A 89 -0.85 -17.11 0.14
C GLU A 89 -0.11 -17.73 1.34
N ALA A 90 -0.62 -18.82 1.91
CA ALA A 90 0.08 -19.54 2.97
C ALA A 90 1.43 -20.11 2.50
N GLY A 91 1.51 -20.62 1.27
CA GLY A 91 2.76 -21.10 0.67
C GLY A 91 3.68 -19.96 0.26
N LEU A 92 3.15 -18.82 -0.20
CA LEU A 92 3.96 -17.64 -0.49
C LEU A 92 4.66 -17.12 0.77
N ARG A 93 4.01 -17.14 1.94
CA ARG A 93 4.62 -16.73 3.21
C ARG A 93 5.83 -17.58 3.60
N THR A 94 5.90 -18.85 3.20
CA THR A 94 7.07 -19.70 3.48
C THR A 94 8.29 -19.33 2.63
N LEU A 95 8.11 -18.50 1.59
CA LEU A 95 9.16 -18.02 0.71
C LEU A 95 9.75 -16.67 1.17
N PHE A 96 9.14 -16.02 2.15
CA PHE A 96 9.62 -14.74 2.68
C PHE A 96 10.84 -14.98 3.56
N GLN A 97 12.02 -14.87 2.95
CA GLN A 97 13.30 -15.14 3.60
C GLN A 97 13.82 -13.95 4.43
N GLU A 98 13.41 -12.74 4.08
CA GLU A 98 13.91 -11.51 4.66
C GLU A 98 12.77 -10.55 5.01
N ARG A 99 12.86 -9.98 6.22
CA ARG A 99 11.99 -8.89 6.66
C ARG A 99 12.69 -7.56 6.50
N ARG A 100 12.06 -6.63 5.80
CA ARG A 100 12.43 -5.22 5.87
C ARG A 100 11.72 -4.57 7.04
N ALA A 101 12.45 -4.31 8.13
CA ALA A 101 11.91 -3.56 9.25
C ALA A 101 11.57 -2.12 8.84
N LEU A 102 10.41 -1.64 9.27
CA LEU A 102 10.03 -0.24 9.16
C LEU A 102 10.21 0.43 10.53
N PRO A 103 10.67 1.70 10.59
CA PRO A 103 10.84 2.39 11.85
C PRO A 103 9.49 2.49 12.59
N THR A 104 9.42 1.92 13.79
CA THR A 104 8.29 2.09 14.69
C THR A 104 8.60 3.26 15.62
N THR A 105 8.13 4.45 15.25
CA THR A 105 8.26 5.63 16.10
C THR A 105 7.07 5.71 17.05
N ALA A 106 7.31 6.07 18.32
CA ALA A 106 6.19 6.43 19.21
C ALA A 106 5.37 7.56 18.57
N PRO A 107 4.02 7.52 18.60
CA PRO A 107 3.20 8.50 17.91
C PRO A 107 3.54 9.94 18.33
N LEU A 108 3.87 10.78 17.35
CA LEU A 108 4.21 12.18 17.62
C LEU A 108 2.95 12.96 18.06
N HIS A 109 3.00 13.56 19.25
CA HIS A 109 1.92 14.37 19.81
C HIS A 109 1.91 15.78 19.19
N LEU A 110 1.07 15.99 18.17
CA LEU A 110 0.94 17.28 17.47
C LEU A 110 -0.29 18.10 17.88
N GLY A 111 -0.67 18.09 19.16
CA GLY A 111 -1.66 19.03 19.72
C GLY A 111 -2.59 18.47 20.80
N ASN A 112 -3.60 19.28 21.15
CA ASN A 112 -4.55 19.09 22.25
C ASN A 112 -5.71 18.14 21.89
N GLY A 113 -5.51 17.28 20.88
CA GLY A 113 -6.53 16.37 20.39
C GLY A 113 -7.08 15.52 21.53
N SER A 114 -8.40 15.32 21.55
CA SER A 114 -9.03 14.37 22.49
C SER A 114 -8.28 13.03 22.41
N ALA A 115 -7.84 12.51 23.55
CA ALA A 115 -7.13 11.23 23.67
C ALA A 115 -7.89 10.01 23.06
N LYS A 116 -9.12 10.22 22.56
CA LYS A 116 -9.98 9.23 21.90
C LYS A 116 -9.88 9.22 20.37
N ALA A 117 -9.27 10.23 19.74
CA ALA A 117 -9.03 10.23 18.31
C ALA A 117 -7.61 9.76 18.02
N ARG A 118 -7.45 8.80 17.10
CA ARG A 118 -6.15 8.32 16.61
C ARG A 118 -6.01 8.74 15.15
N ARG A 119 -4.84 9.25 14.75
CA ARG A 119 -4.57 9.58 13.34
C ARG A 119 -3.63 8.56 12.74
N TYR A 120 -3.98 8.01 11.58
CA TYR A 120 -3.15 7.11 10.80
C TYR A 120 -2.77 7.77 9.48
N ARG A 121 -1.64 7.37 8.92
CA ARG A 121 -1.22 7.74 7.57
C ARG A 121 -0.78 6.52 6.81
N ILE A 122 -1.37 6.35 5.64
CA ILE A 122 -0.89 5.42 4.63
C ILE A 122 -0.07 6.25 3.64
N LEU A 123 1.25 6.04 3.62
CA LEU A 123 2.15 6.74 2.72
C LEU A 123 2.36 5.90 1.46
N PHE A 124 2.43 6.57 0.30
CA PHE A 124 2.65 5.92 -0.99
C PHE A 124 3.74 6.64 -1.78
N ALA A 125 4.56 5.85 -2.47
CA ALA A 125 5.55 6.34 -3.43
C ALA A 125 4.96 6.33 -4.85
N GLY A 126 5.31 7.35 -5.63
CA GLY A 126 4.83 7.53 -7.00
C GLY A 126 3.82 8.67 -7.11
N GLU A 127 3.27 8.82 -8.31
CA GLU A 127 2.38 9.92 -8.67
C GLU A 127 1.08 9.38 -9.26
N LEU A 128 -0.03 10.00 -8.88
CA LEU A 128 -1.34 9.75 -9.49
C LEU A 128 -1.48 10.66 -10.72
N GLY A 129 -1.62 10.05 -11.90
CA GLY A 129 -2.16 10.76 -13.06
C GLY A 129 -3.64 11.11 -12.86
N GLU A 130 -4.20 11.95 -13.73
CA GLU A 130 -5.59 12.44 -13.60
C GLU A 130 -6.61 11.30 -13.48
N THR A 131 -6.50 10.27 -14.32
CA THR A 131 -7.40 9.10 -14.27
C THR A 131 -7.23 8.32 -12.96
N GLY A 132 -5.99 8.06 -12.53
CA GLY A 132 -5.73 7.38 -11.27
C GLY A 132 -6.27 8.16 -10.07
N LEU A 133 -6.15 9.49 -10.11
CA LEU A 133 -6.69 10.36 -9.07
C LEU A 133 -8.21 10.32 -9.02
N ALA A 134 -8.89 10.35 -10.17
CA ALA A 134 -10.35 10.24 -10.26
C ALA A 134 -10.85 8.88 -9.75
N ASN A 135 -10.18 7.80 -10.12
CA ASN A 135 -10.50 6.45 -9.66
C ASN A 135 -10.29 6.31 -8.15
N ALA A 136 -9.14 6.76 -7.62
CA ALA A 136 -8.87 6.75 -6.18
C ALA A 136 -9.91 7.59 -5.42
N SER A 137 -10.26 8.77 -5.93
CA SER A 137 -11.27 9.64 -5.32
C SER A 137 -12.65 8.97 -5.27
N THR A 138 -13.03 8.27 -6.35
CA THR A 138 -14.28 7.52 -6.41
C THR A 138 -14.28 6.36 -5.41
N ALA A 139 -13.22 5.56 -5.39
CA ALA A 139 -13.09 4.40 -4.50
C ALA A 139 -13.10 4.83 -3.02
N LEU A 140 -12.44 5.94 -2.70
CA LEU A 140 -12.38 6.53 -1.36
C LEU A 140 -13.57 7.43 -1.04
N ARG A 141 -14.53 7.59 -1.97
CA ARG A 141 -15.75 8.43 -1.83
C ARG A 141 -15.46 9.87 -1.42
N LEU A 142 -14.40 10.45 -1.98
CA LEU A 142 -13.93 11.78 -1.60
C LEU A 142 -14.82 12.89 -2.15
N GLU A 143 -15.16 13.83 -1.28
CA GLU A 143 -15.75 15.12 -1.64
C GLU A 143 -14.63 16.18 -1.74
N PRO A 144 -14.59 17.01 -2.81
CA PRO A 144 -13.58 18.06 -2.95
C PRO A 144 -13.64 19.09 -1.81
N THR A 145 -12.47 19.53 -1.34
CA THR A 145 -12.38 20.51 -0.23
C THR A 145 -12.09 21.94 -0.68
N GLY A 146 -11.59 22.13 -1.90
CA GLY A 146 -11.07 23.41 -2.40
C GLY A 146 -9.66 23.76 -1.87
N ASP A 147 -9.08 22.97 -0.95
CA ASP A 147 -7.68 23.12 -0.53
C ASP A 147 -6.76 22.48 -1.59
N PRO A 148 -5.81 23.22 -2.19
CA PRO A 148 -4.89 22.67 -3.18
C PRO A 148 -3.98 21.55 -2.65
N ARG A 149 -3.86 21.40 -1.32
CA ARG A 149 -3.08 20.35 -0.67
C ARG A 149 -3.88 19.10 -0.37
N VAL A 150 -5.22 19.19 -0.35
CA VAL A 150 -6.14 18.09 0.00
C VAL A 150 -7.14 17.90 -1.13
N VAL A 151 -6.96 16.82 -1.89
CA VAL A 151 -7.80 16.53 -3.06
C VAL A 151 -9.26 16.37 -2.67
N GLY A 152 -9.50 15.68 -1.56
CA GLY A 152 -10.84 15.52 -1.03
C GLY A 152 -10.84 14.84 0.32
N THR A 153 -12.01 14.86 0.95
CA THR A 153 -12.27 14.28 2.26
C THR A 153 -13.50 13.40 2.22
N ALA A 154 -13.55 12.39 3.07
CA ALA A 154 -14.75 11.61 3.29
C ALA A 154 -14.85 11.15 4.73
N SER A 155 -16.01 10.63 5.11
CA SER A 155 -16.25 10.08 6.43
C SER A 155 -17.24 8.92 6.40
N ALA A 156 -17.12 8.02 7.37
CA ALA A 156 -18.03 6.91 7.56
C ALA A 156 -18.05 6.49 9.02
N SER A 157 -19.13 5.82 9.43
CA SER A 157 -19.19 5.12 10.71
C SER A 157 -19.30 3.62 10.45
N ALA A 158 -18.51 2.82 11.16
CA ALA A 158 -18.51 1.36 11.03
C ALA A 158 -18.11 0.71 12.34
N GLY A 159 -18.80 -0.38 12.70
CA GLY A 159 -18.47 -1.15 13.91
C GLY A 159 -18.52 -0.34 15.21
N GLY A 160 -19.35 0.72 15.29
CA GLY A 160 -19.39 1.60 16.46
C GLY A 160 -18.23 2.61 16.57
N HIS A 161 -17.41 2.75 15.52
CA HIS A 161 -16.38 3.77 15.41
C HIS A 161 -16.76 4.81 14.36
N GLY A 162 -16.24 6.03 14.53
CA GLY A 162 -16.33 7.09 13.52
C GLY A 162 -14.98 7.28 12.82
N PHE A 163 -15.00 7.35 11.50
CA PHE A 163 -13.81 7.53 10.67
C PHE A 163 -13.99 8.73 9.74
N SER A 164 -12.91 9.47 9.54
CA SER A 164 -12.80 10.44 8.46
C SER A 164 -11.44 10.32 7.82
N TRP A 165 -11.33 10.60 6.53
CA TRP A 165 -10.06 10.53 5.83
C TRP A 165 -9.93 11.61 4.76
N GLU A 166 -8.69 11.92 4.43
CA GLU A 166 -8.31 12.85 3.38
C GLU A 166 -7.24 12.23 2.49
N LEU A 167 -7.32 12.48 1.18
CA LEU A 167 -6.23 12.18 0.23
C LEU A 167 -5.46 13.46 -0.04
N ARG A 168 -4.15 13.42 0.18
CA ARG A 168 -3.27 14.58 0.04
C ARG A 168 -1.99 14.25 -0.71
N ARG A 169 -1.47 15.25 -1.40
CA ARG A 169 -0.15 15.20 -2.03
C ARG A 169 0.92 15.62 -1.03
N ILE A 170 2.05 14.92 -1.00
CA ILE A 170 3.20 15.20 -0.14
C ILE A 170 4.40 15.54 -1.02
N GLY A 171 4.81 16.81 -0.98
CA GLY A 171 5.83 17.34 -1.90
C GLY A 171 5.33 17.40 -3.35
N ALA A 172 5.94 18.25 -4.16
CA ALA A 172 5.63 18.30 -5.59
C ALA A 172 6.32 17.13 -6.30
N GLY A 173 5.56 16.11 -6.74
CA GLY A 173 6.10 15.03 -7.56
C GLY A 173 6.72 13.85 -6.80
N ILE A 174 6.50 13.74 -5.48
CA ILE A 174 7.24 12.80 -4.62
C ILE A 174 6.35 11.67 -4.10
N ALA A 175 5.25 12.01 -3.43
CA ALA A 175 4.45 11.04 -2.70
C ALA A 175 3.00 11.50 -2.52
N TRP A 176 2.16 10.52 -2.17
CA TRP A 176 0.77 10.73 -1.78
C TRP A 176 0.53 10.08 -0.43
N CYS A 177 -0.44 10.58 0.33
CA CYS A 177 -0.90 9.87 1.50
C CYS A 177 -2.41 9.97 1.73
N VAL A 178 -2.93 8.93 2.37
CA VAL A 178 -4.28 8.92 2.93
C VAL A 178 -4.13 9.07 4.44
N ASP A 179 -4.61 10.20 4.97
CA ASP A 179 -4.63 10.44 6.40
C ASP A 179 -6.01 10.06 6.94
N VAL A 180 -6.06 9.12 7.88
CA VAL A 180 -7.29 8.63 8.49
C VAL A 180 -7.36 9.10 9.94
N THR A 181 -8.43 9.76 10.32
CA THR A 181 -8.76 10.05 11.72
C THR A 181 -9.80 9.06 12.20
N ALA A 182 -9.46 8.27 13.21
CA ALA A 182 -10.32 7.28 13.83
C ALA A 182 -10.75 7.73 15.23
N ARG A 183 -12.06 7.95 15.41
CA ARG A 183 -12.69 8.16 16.72
C ARG A 183 -13.23 6.82 17.20
N LEU A 184 -12.46 6.16 18.06
CA LEU A 184 -12.78 4.79 18.47
C LEU A 184 -13.89 4.77 19.53
N GLY A 185 -15.01 4.10 19.22
CA GLY A 185 -16.00 3.66 20.21
C GLY A 185 -15.69 2.29 20.80
N SER A 186 -16.72 1.61 21.30
CA SER A 186 -16.62 0.33 22.04
C SER A 186 -16.61 -0.94 21.19
N GLY A 187 -16.68 -0.82 19.86
CA GLY A 187 -16.73 -1.98 18.98
C GLY A 187 -15.36 -2.60 18.64
N PRO A 188 -15.36 -3.66 17.81
CA PRO A 188 -14.13 -4.37 17.44
C PRO A 188 -13.20 -3.54 16.56
N ILE A 189 -11.91 -3.47 16.91
CA ILE A 189 -10.90 -2.71 16.17
C ILE A 189 -10.67 -3.21 14.73
N THR A 190 -11.16 -4.41 14.39
CA THR A 190 -11.08 -4.97 13.04
C THR A 190 -11.70 -4.08 11.97
N ALA A 191 -12.68 -3.23 12.32
CA ALA A 191 -13.24 -2.24 11.41
C ALA A 191 -12.18 -1.22 10.95
N LEU A 192 -11.25 -0.82 11.82
CA LEU A 192 -10.12 0.04 11.46
C LEU A 192 -9.17 -0.69 10.51
N GLY A 193 -8.81 -1.94 10.83
CA GLY A 193 -7.93 -2.75 9.98
C GLY A 193 -8.49 -2.93 8.57
N ALA A 194 -9.79 -3.24 8.45
CA ALA A 194 -10.48 -3.36 7.17
C ALA A 194 -10.48 -2.05 6.38
N LEU A 195 -10.72 -0.91 7.05
CA LEU A 195 -10.69 0.42 6.42
C LEU A 195 -9.30 0.76 5.88
N LEU A 196 -8.26 0.60 6.72
CA LEU A 196 -6.87 0.89 6.34
C LEU A 196 -6.43 -0.01 5.18
N HIS A 197 -6.77 -1.29 5.22
CA HIS A 197 -6.50 -2.21 4.13
C HIS A 197 -7.20 -1.79 2.84
N HIS A 198 -8.50 -1.50 2.90
CA HIS A 198 -9.27 -1.06 1.75
C HIS A 198 -8.68 0.21 1.12
N HIS A 199 -8.38 1.24 1.92
CA HIS A 199 -7.78 2.48 1.41
C HIS A 199 -6.40 2.27 0.81
N ARG A 200 -5.58 1.41 1.42
CA ARG A 200 -4.28 1.03 0.87
C ARG A 200 -4.43 0.40 -0.51
N GLN A 201 -5.35 -0.56 -0.65
CA GLN A 201 -5.56 -1.24 -1.93
C GLN A 201 -6.16 -0.31 -2.99
N ALA A 202 -7.14 0.53 -2.63
CA ALA A 202 -7.78 1.48 -3.55
C ALA A 202 -6.77 2.42 -4.23
N VAL A 203 -5.79 2.91 -3.48
CA VAL A 203 -4.72 3.79 -4.03
C VAL A 203 -3.64 2.97 -4.74
N ARG A 204 -3.27 1.81 -4.20
CA ARG A 204 -2.27 0.91 -4.81
C ARG A 204 -2.71 0.46 -6.22
N GLU A 205 -3.98 0.15 -6.40
CA GLU A 205 -4.55 -0.25 -7.69
C GLU A 205 -4.42 0.84 -8.78
N GLN A 206 -4.15 2.09 -8.39
CA GLN A 206 -3.92 3.20 -9.32
C GLN A 206 -2.43 3.41 -9.67
N GLY A 207 -1.57 2.44 -9.33
CA GLY A 207 -0.15 2.44 -9.70
C GLY A 207 0.82 2.87 -8.59
N LEU A 208 0.31 3.26 -7.42
CA LEU A 208 1.15 3.72 -6.32
C LEU A 208 1.67 2.55 -5.48
N ILE A 209 2.89 2.69 -4.94
CA ILE A 209 3.52 1.67 -4.10
C ILE A 209 3.36 2.08 -2.63
N PRO A 210 2.61 1.33 -1.79
CA PRO A 210 2.50 1.64 -0.37
C PRO A 210 3.86 1.53 0.32
N VAL A 211 4.21 2.56 1.09
CA VAL A 211 5.50 2.68 1.78
C VAL A 211 5.38 2.22 3.24
N THR A 212 4.35 2.70 3.94
CA THR A 212 4.15 2.43 5.36
C THR A 212 2.70 2.75 5.78
N VAL A 213 2.30 2.22 6.94
CA VAL A 213 1.11 2.65 7.68
C VAL A 213 1.58 3.12 9.04
N GLU A 214 1.52 4.41 9.29
CA GLU A 214 1.98 5.04 10.52
C GLU A 214 0.82 5.53 11.36
N ARG A 215 1.05 5.72 12.66
CA ARG A 215 0.12 6.37 13.57
C ARG A 215 0.74 7.63 14.16
N PHE A 216 0.03 8.73 14.01
CA PHE A 216 0.26 9.98 14.73
C PHE A 216 -0.69 10.04 15.93
N ALA A 217 -0.32 10.79 16.97
CA ALA A 217 -1.06 10.81 18.23
C ALA A 217 -2.56 11.08 18.04
#